data_AF-A0A1V5WSI2-F1
#
_entry.id   AF-A0A1V5WSI2-F1
#
_cell.length_a   1.000
_cell.length_b   1.000
_cell.length_c   1.000
_cell.angle_alpha   90.00
_cell.angle_beta   90.00
_cell.angle_gamma   90.00
#
_symmetry.space_group_name_H-M   'P 1'
#
loop_
_entity.id
_entity.type
_entity.pdbx_description
1 polymer ?
#
loop_
_entity_poly.entity_id
_entity_poly.type
_entity_poly.pdbx_seq_one_letter_code
_entity_poly.pdbx_strand_id
1 'polypeptide(L)'
;MPDILIPIDTVQENFKLFLDTENNSRIFFSGKFGIGKTYFLKEFFDSNTDNYEVFHLFPVNYEISNNEDIIELIKYDILIELLDKNNDILTTKKIQGIKDSALLFFSWYRKSNSLNSILQSTLSTLDTLPNPIFGISGKLGRPLKSLLKMDKEYQDFKKEFEKGEKGLAEKYIEKLKEKDISEEDYISNLLRDKIIQQKGNKKSVLVLDDLDRIDPEHIFRILNILSAYFEKEHENKFGFDSVIIVGDYSNLKHVFHHKYGPDADFSGYIDKFFSIAPYYFDNKKALLDTVDNIIKSFKCEDQSLTGAFGHSGYINLFLKDIYERAIGCGIINLRELLKGSRYQLTELKKGGYYEEAFSDNAQKIFDIAVKIAIHSFSNMDTLSGKLVKIKHYDLKRDNRRIPYEYYISIMLRPLGLNIPDEETILASWRNYKYRKENRFGVKIEGNQEKEMFYDMLIEYINQRKHIKYDSWAYER
;
A
#
# COMPACT_ATOMS: atom_id res chain seq x y z
N MET A 1 -10.00 7.95 11.94
CA MET A 1 -8.74 8.72 11.73
C MET A 1 -9.15 9.99 11.00
N PRO A 2 -8.39 11.10 11.04
CA PRO A 2 -8.62 12.11 10.02
C PRO A 2 -8.42 11.44 8.65
N ASP A 3 -9.40 11.56 7.76
CA ASP A 3 -9.33 11.04 6.40
C ASP A 3 -8.35 11.94 5.62
N ILE A 4 -7.05 11.67 5.78
CA ILE A 4 -6.02 12.36 5.03
C ILE A 4 -6.07 11.80 3.61
N LEU A 5 -6.76 12.53 2.73
CA LEU A 5 -6.81 12.24 1.31
C LEU A 5 -5.43 12.52 0.70
N ILE A 6 -4.90 11.51 0.01
CA ILE A 6 -3.65 11.63 -0.73
C ILE A 6 -4.01 12.15 -2.13
N PRO A 7 -3.42 13.27 -2.58
CA PRO A 7 -3.64 13.74 -3.94
C PRO A 7 -3.19 12.69 -4.95
N ILE A 8 -4.05 12.30 -5.87
CA ILE A 8 -3.72 11.30 -6.89
C ILE A 8 -3.68 11.88 -8.31
N ASP A 9 -4.15 13.12 -8.50
CA ASP A 9 -4.38 13.76 -9.81
C ASP A 9 -3.23 13.60 -10.81
N THR A 10 -2.00 13.97 -10.42
CA THR A 10 -0.83 13.85 -11.31
C THR A 10 -0.52 12.39 -11.68
N VAL A 11 -0.76 11.44 -10.78
CA VAL A 11 -0.51 10.02 -11.02
C VAL A 11 -1.65 9.39 -11.82
N GLN A 12 -2.89 9.87 -11.65
CA GLN A 12 -4.06 9.44 -12.40
C GLN A 12 -3.92 9.74 -13.89
N GLU A 13 -3.53 10.96 -14.26
CA GLU A 13 -3.38 11.34 -15.67
C GLU A 13 -2.32 10.47 -16.38
N ASN A 14 -1.16 10.28 -15.76
CA ASN A 14 -0.10 9.44 -16.29
C ASN A 14 -0.53 7.97 -16.41
N PHE A 15 -1.21 7.44 -15.38
CA PHE A 15 -1.70 6.07 -15.41
C PHE A 15 -2.79 5.87 -16.47
N LYS A 16 -3.69 6.84 -16.63
CA LYS A 16 -4.74 6.81 -17.66
C LYS A 16 -4.14 6.73 -19.06
N LEU A 17 -3.19 7.61 -19.36
CA LEU A 17 -2.49 7.61 -20.64
C LEU A 17 -1.80 6.25 -20.88
N PHE A 18 -1.17 5.69 -19.85
CA PHE A 18 -0.53 4.39 -19.93
C PHE A 18 -1.54 3.26 -20.16
N LEU A 19 -2.64 3.22 -19.39
CA LEU A 19 -3.69 2.21 -19.50
C LEU A 19 -4.39 2.24 -20.86
N ASP A 20 -4.60 3.43 -21.43
CA ASP A 20 -5.29 3.62 -22.70
C ASP A 20 -4.36 3.58 -23.92
N THR A 21 -3.05 3.33 -23.72
CA THR A 21 -2.11 3.17 -24.82
C THR A 21 -2.52 2.00 -25.72
N GLU A 22 -2.43 2.21 -27.03
CA GLU A 22 -2.78 1.19 -28.03
C GLU A 22 -1.94 -0.09 -27.81
N ASN A 23 -2.59 -1.25 -27.95
CA ASN A 23 -1.98 -2.57 -27.73
C ASN A 23 -1.47 -2.83 -26.30
N ASN A 24 -1.81 -1.99 -25.32
CA ASN A 24 -1.47 -2.22 -23.92
C ASN A 24 -2.54 -3.07 -23.19
N SER A 25 -2.64 -4.34 -23.53
CA SER A 25 -3.65 -5.25 -22.96
C SER A 25 -3.18 -5.98 -21.70
N ARG A 26 -1.87 -6.05 -21.45
CA ARG A 26 -1.28 -6.61 -20.22
C ARG A 26 -0.42 -5.56 -19.55
N ILE A 27 -0.69 -5.28 -18.28
CA ILE A 27 0.02 -4.27 -17.50
C ILE A 27 0.54 -4.91 -16.22
N PHE A 28 1.85 -4.83 -16.01
CA PHE A 28 2.43 -5.11 -14.71
C PHE A 28 2.49 -3.81 -13.90
N PHE A 29 1.58 -3.61 -12.95
CA PHE A 29 1.54 -2.45 -12.07
C PHE A 29 2.48 -2.69 -10.87
N SER A 30 3.68 -2.12 -10.96
CA SER A 30 4.74 -2.32 -9.98
C SER A 30 4.76 -1.23 -8.91
N GLY A 31 4.87 -1.64 -7.64
CA GLY A 31 5.16 -0.74 -6.53
C GLY A 31 5.52 -1.53 -5.27
N LYS A 32 6.32 -0.94 -4.38
CA LYS A 32 6.74 -1.60 -3.15
C LYS A 32 5.57 -1.90 -2.22
N PHE A 33 5.69 -2.91 -1.37
CA PHE A 33 4.69 -3.19 -0.35
C PHE A 33 4.39 -1.95 0.52
N GLY A 34 3.10 -1.66 0.74
CA GLY A 34 2.67 -0.52 1.57
C GLY A 34 2.75 0.86 0.90
N ILE A 35 3.11 0.96 -0.39
CA ILE A 35 3.12 2.23 -1.12
C ILE A 35 1.72 2.75 -1.45
N GLY A 36 0.67 1.92 -1.36
CA GLY A 36 -0.72 2.32 -1.63
C GLY A 36 -1.26 1.93 -3.01
N LYS A 37 -0.72 0.88 -3.65
CA LYS A 37 -1.16 0.37 -4.97
C LYS A 37 -2.68 0.15 -5.03
N THR A 38 -3.20 -0.68 -4.13
CA THR A 38 -4.63 -1.04 -4.04
C THR A 38 -5.51 0.19 -3.84
N TYR A 39 -5.09 1.13 -2.98
CA TYR A 39 -5.83 2.38 -2.75
C TYR A 39 -5.89 3.23 -4.02
N PHE A 40 -4.74 3.44 -4.68
CA PHE A 40 -4.68 4.21 -5.92
C PHE A 40 -5.55 3.60 -7.03
N LEU A 41 -5.45 2.30 -7.27
CA LEU A 41 -6.22 1.63 -8.33
C LEU A 41 -7.72 1.75 -8.06
N LYS A 42 -8.14 1.54 -6.80
CA LYS A 42 -9.54 1.70 -6.40
C LYS A 42 -10.04 3.12 -6.67
N GLU A 43 -9.37 4.14 -6.13
CA GLU A 43 -9.78 5.53 -6.31
C GLU A 43 -9.76 5.97 -7.78
N PHE A 44 -8.76 5.52 -8.56
CA PHE A 44 -8.65 5.79 -9.99
C PHE A 44 -9.87 5.25 -10.75
N PHE A 45 -10.23 3.99 -10.51
CA PHE A 45 -11.34 3.35 -11.21
C PHE A 45 -12.71 3.83 -10.73
N ASP A 46 -12.88 4.08 -9.43
CA ASP A 46 -14.10 4.68 -8.86
C ASP A 46 -14.36 6.07 -9.48
N SER A 47 -13.29 6.84 -9.75
CA SER A 47 -13.36 8.15 -10.41
C SER A 47 -13.55 8.08 -11.94
N ASN A 48 -13.38 6.90 -12.56
CA ASN A 48 -13.48 6.70 -14.02
C ASN A 48 -14.48 5.59 -14.39
N THR A 49 -15.53 5.42 -13.60
CA THR A 49 -16.59 4.41 -13.79
C THR A 49 -17.31 4.52 -15.13
N ASP A 50 -17.34 5.70 -15.76
CA ASP A 50 -17.91 5.90 -17.09
C ASP A 50 -17.07 5.29 -18.22
N ASN A 51 -15.75 5.16 -18.01
CA ASN A 51 -14.81 4.69 -19.02
C ASN A 51 -14.43 3.21 -18.85
N TYR A 52 -14.44 2.71 -17.61
CA TYR A 52 -13.95 1.37 -17.29
C TYR A 52 -14.98 0.52 -16.56
N GLU A 53 -15.02 -0.77 -16.90
CA GLU A 53 -15.74 -1.80 -16.14
C GLU A 53 -14.72 -2.75 -15.48
N VAL A 54 -14.56 -2.63 -14.17
CA VAL A 54 -13.40 -3.19 -13.46
C VAL A 54 -13.77 -4.38 -12.61
N PHE A 55 -13.00 -5.46 -12.74
CA PHE A 55 -13.12 -6.69 -11.97
C PHE A 55 -11.86 -6.83 -11.11
N HIS A 56 -11.99 -6.66 -9.81
CA HIS A 56 -10.83 -6.58 -8.90
C HIS A 56 -10.73 -7.83 -8.03
N LEU A 57 -9.78 -8.69 -8.35
CA LEU A 57 -9.56 -9.96 -7.65
C LEU A 57 -8.35 -9.89 -6.72
N PHE A 58 -8.42 -10.66 -5.63
CA PHE A 58 -7.35 -10.81 -4.64
C PHE A 58 -6.92 -12.28 -4.57
N PRO A 59 -6.05 -12.75 -5.49
CA PRO A 59 -5.59 -14.14 -5.61
C PRO A 59 -4.77 -14.70 -4.42
N VAL A 60 -4.82 -14.08 -3.24
CA VAL A 60 -4.03 -14.47 -2.05
C VAL A 60 -4.35 -15.90 -1.60
N ASN A 61 -5.60 -16.36 -1.78
CA ASN A 61 -6.04 -17.68 -1.33
C ASN A 61 -5.67 -18.82 -2.29
N TYR A 62 -5.02 -18.52 -3.41
CA TYR A 62 -4.65 -19.52 -4.42
C TYR A 62 -3.40 -20.33 -4.01
N GLU A 63 -2.70 -19.86 -2.98
CA GLU A 63 -1.48 -20.48 -2.45
C GLU A 63 -1.70 -21.94 -2.05
N ILE A 64 -2.83 -22.21 -1.39
CA ILE A 64 -3.17 -23.54 -0.85
C ILE A 64 -3.79 -24.48 -1.90
N SER A 65 -3.94 -24.04 -3.15
CA SER A 65 -4.68 -24.76 -4.19
C SER A 65 -3.74 -25.47 -5.15
N ASN A 66 -4.20 -26.58 -5.74
CA ASN A 66 -3.44 -27.25 -6.80
C ASN A 66 -3.52 -26.44 -8.10
N ASN A 67 -2.63 -26.72 -9.05
CA ASN A 67 -2.57 -25.99 -10.33
C ASN A 67 -3.92 -25.96 -11.08
N GLU A 68 -4.60 -27.10 -11.12
CA GLU A 68 -5.89 -27.26 -11.78
C GLU A 68 -7.00 -26.43 -11.09
N ASP A 69 -6.91 -26.24 -9.77
CA ASP A 69 -7.89 -25.51 -8.98
C ASP A 69 -7.74 -23.98 -9.10
N ILE A 70 -6.52 -23.46 -9.32
CA ILE A 70 -6.24 -22.00 -9.39
C ILE A 70 -7.07 -21.33 -10.49
N ILE A 71 -7.19 -21.98 -11.64
CA ILE A 71 -7.99 -21.48 -12.75
C ILE A 71 -9.48 -21.42 -12.40
N GLU A 72 -9.98 -22.45 -11.73
CA GLU A 72 -11.37 -22.51 -11.30
C GLU A 72 -11.67 -21.44 -10.25
N LEU A 73 -10.70 -21.13 -9.38
CA LEU A 73 -10.80 -20.03 -8.43
C LEU A 73 -10.86 -18.66 -9.13
N ILE A 74 -10.07 -18.44 -10.18
CA ILE A 74 -10.14 -17.19 -10.97
C ILE A 74 -11.50 -17.05 -11.64
N LYS A 75 -11.99 -18.12 -12.30
CA LYS A 75 -13.33 -18.15 -12.92
C LYS A 75 -14.42 -17.85 -11.88
N TYR A 76 -14.28 -18.43 -10.69
CA TYR A 76 -15.19 -18.21 -9.57
C TYR A 76 -15.19 -16.76 -9.12
N ASP A 77 -14.02 -16.18 -8.86
CA ASP A 77 -13.90 -14.79 -8.43
C ASP A 77 -14.48 -13.82 -9.48
N ILE A 78 -14.24 -14.06 -10.78
CA ILE A 78 -14.86 -13.29 -11.88
C ILE A 78 -16.38 -13.41 -11.84
N LEU A 79 -16.93 -14.62 -11.64
CA LEU A 79 -18.37 -14.84 -11.55
C LEU A 79 -19.00 -14.06 -10.38
N ILE A 80 -18.35 -14.07 -9.21
CA ILE A 80 -18.84 -13.32 -8.05
C ILE A 80 -18.77 -11.81 -8.35
N GLU A 81 -17.70 -11.32 -8.98
CA GLU A 81 -17.62 -9.92 -9.45
C GLU A 81 -18.76 -9.54 -10.39
N LEU A 82 -19.07 -10.39 -11.38
CA LEU A 82 -20.21 -10.18 -12.30
C LEU A 82 -21.54 -10.08 -11.53
N LEU A 83 -21.77 -10.99 -10.58
CA LEU A 83 -23.00 -11.04 -9.80
C LEU A 83 -23.15 -9.82 -8.90
N ASP A 84 -22.12 -9.44 -8.14
CA ASP A 84 -22.21 -8.29 -7.24
C ASP A 84 -22.49 -6.98 -7.98
N LYS A 85 -22.00 -6.86 -9.22
CA LYS A 85 -22.26 -5.70 -10.08
C LYS A 85 -23.65 -5.73 -10.72
N ASN A 86 -24.15 -6.92 -11.03
CA ASN A 86 -25.42 -7.10 -11.70
C ASN A 86 -26.01 -8.48 -11.35
N ASN A 87 -26.80 -8.52 -10.27
CA ASN A 87 -27.46 -9.73 -9.79
C ASN A 87 -28.36 -10.37 -10.87
N ASP A 88 -28.84 -9.56 -11.83
CA ASP A 88 -29.74 -10.02 -12.89
C ASP A 88 -29.03 -10.45 -14.17
N ILE A 89 -27.69 -10.35 -14.24
CA ILE A 89 -26.92 -10.71 -15.44
C ILE A 89 -27.09 -12.18 -15.82
N LEU A 90 -27.39 -13.00 -14.81
CA LEU A 90 -27.67 -14.42 -14.91
C LEU A 90 -29.17 -14.75 -14.98
N THR A 91 -30.06 -13.81 -14.66
CA THR A 91 -31.51 -14.03 -14.56
C THR A 91 -32.32 -13.33 -15.66
N THR A 92 -31.67 -12.57 -16.55
CA THR A 92 -32.36 -11.87 -17.66
C THR A 92 -33.41 -12.77 -18.30
N LYS A 93 -34.67 -12.28 -18.31
CA LYS A 93 -35.93 -12.98 -18.66
C LYS A 93 -36.03 -13.51 -20.11
N LYS A 94 -34.93 -13.90 -20.72
CA LYS A 94 -34.87 -14.73 -21.92
C LYS A 94 -34.54 -16.14 -21.47
N ILE A 95 -35.21 -17.14 -22.03
CA ILE A 95 -35.00 -18.57 -21.76
C ILE A 95 -33.51 -18.97 -21.82
N GLN A 96 -32.69 -18.23 -22.59
CA GLN A 96 -31.24 -18.41 -22.66
C GLN A 96 -30.49 -17.99 -21.38
N GLY A 97 -30.86 -16.89 -20.72
CA GLY A 97 -30.16 -16.39 -19.52
C GLY A 97 -30.29 -17.34 -18.33
N ILE A 98 -31.48 -17.91 -18.13
CA ILE A 98 -31.76 -18.94 -17.09
C ILE A 98 -30.99 -20.24 -17.37
N LYS A 99 -30.78 -20.59 -18.64
CA LYS A 99 -30.01 -21.78 -19.03
C LYS A 99 -28.52 -21.56 -18.79
N ASP A 100 -27.99 -20.41 -19.18
CA ASP A 100 -26.60 -20.04 -18.98
C ASP A 100 -26.23 -20.02 -17.49
N SER A 101 -27.10 -19.44 -16.65
CA SER A 101 -26.92 -19.42 -15.21
C SER A 101 -27.03 -20.80 -14.58
N ALA A 102 -28.05 -21.60 -14.97
CA ALA A 102 -28.16 -22.98 -14.54
C ALA A 102 -26.91 -23.81 -14.89
N LEU A 103 -26.32 -23.61 -16.07
CA LEU A 103 -25.11 -24.30 -16.51
C LEU A 103 -23.86 -23.86 -15.76
N LEU A 104 -23.67 -22.56 -15.51
CA LEU A 104 -22.60 -22.04 -14.64
C LEU A 104 -22.71 -22.62 -13.23
N PHE A 105 -23.91 -22.60 -12.65
CA PHE A 105 -24.19 -23.11 -11.31
C PHE A 105 -24.11 -24.66 -11.23
N PHE A 106 -24.48 -25.38 -12.28
CA PHE A 106 -24.37 -26.84 -12.35
C PHE A 106 -22.91 -27.30 -12.51
N SER A 107 -22.14 -26.62 -13.37
CA SER A 107 -20.68 -26.82 -13.48
C SER A 107 -19.98 -26.52 -12.15
N TRP A 108 -20.39 -25.42 -11.49
CA TRP A 108 -19.97 -25.05 -10.14
C TRP A 108 -20.23 -26.18 -9.13
N TYR A 109 -21.44 -26.76 -9.09
CA TYR A 109 -21.78 -27.85 -8.17
C TYR A 109 -20.98 -29.13 -8.42
N ARG A 110 -20.81 -29.52 -9.68
CA ARG A 110 -20.10 -30.77 -10.06
C ARG A 110 -18.62 -30.74 -9.66
N LYS A 111 -17.96 -29.58 -9.74
CA LYS A 111 -16.57 -29.38 -9.26
C LYS A 111 -16.50 -28.91 -7.78
N SER A 112 -17.64 -28.59 -7.13
CA SER A 112 -17.69 -28.04 -5.76
C SER A 112 -17.25 -28.98 -4.65
N ASN A 113 -17.12 -30.30 -4.88
CA ASN A 113 -16.55 -31.19 -3.85
C ASN A 113 -15.08 -30.83 -3.54
N SER A 114 -14.31 -30.34 -4.53
CA SER A 114 -12.97 -29.78 -4.32
C SER A 114 -13.05 -28.42 -3.62
N LEU A 115 -13.93 -27.51 -4.09
CA LEU A 115 -14.09 -26.16 -3.53
C LEU A 115 -14.62 -26.16 -2.09
N ASN A 116 -15.54 -27.04 -1.72
CA ASN A 116 -16.03 -27.21 -0.36
C ASN A 116 -14.93 -27.66 0.58
N SER A 117 -13.97 -28.46 0.11
CA SER A 117 -12.80 -28.84 0.90
C SER A 117 -11.86 -27.65 1.13
N ILE A 118 -11.65 -26.79 0.12
CA ILE A 118 -10.86 -25.56 0.21
C ILE A 118 -11.54 -24.51 1.12
N LEU A 119 -12.86 -24.35 0.99
CA LEU A 119 -13.65 -23.47 1.86
C LEU A 119 -13.68 -24.00 3.30
N GLN A 120 -13.81 -25.31 3.53
CA GLN A 120 -13.74 -25.89 4.88
C GLN A 120 -12.33 -25.84 5.48
N SER A 121 -11.28 -26.02 4.68
CA SER A 121 -9.88 -25.91 5.16
C SER A 121 -9.51 -24.47 5.50
N THR A 122 -10.02 -23.49 4.75
CA THR A 122 -9.85 -22.05 5.07
C THR A 122 -10.66 -21.63 6.28
N LEU A 123 -11.89 -22.13 6.45
CA LEU A 123 -12.71 -21.89 7.64
C LEU A 123 -12.09 -22.49 8.91
N SER A 124 -11.58 -23.72 8.85
CA SER A 124 -10.95 -24.38 10.01
C SER A 124 -9.60 -23.76 10.43
N THR A 125 -8.85 -23.15 9.51
CA THR A 125 -7.65 -22.37 9.84
C THR A 125 -7.98 -21.00 10.45
N LEU A 126 -9.19 -20.48 10.25
CA LEU A 126 -9.63 -19.22 10.87
C LEU A 126 -10.08 -19.42 12.33
N ASP A 127 -10.70 -20.55 12.66
CA ASP A 127 -11.16 -20.88 14.02
C ASP A 127 -10.02 -21.15 15.03
N THR A 128 -8.79 -21.35 14.54
CA THR A 128 -7.60 -21.59 15.38
C THR A 128 -6.81 -20.31 15.70
N LEU A 129 -7.20 -19.14 15.16
CA LEU A 129 -6.53 -17.87 15.42
C LEU A 129 -7.21 -17.10 16.57
N PRO A 130 -6.49 -16.65 17.62
CA PRO A 130 -7.10 -16.17 18.88
C PRO A 130 -7.85 -14.83 18.80
N ASN A 131 -7.94 -14.18 17.64
CA ASN A 131 -8.53 -12.85 17.51
C ASN A 131 -9.31 -12.69 16.21
N PRO A 132 -10.63 -12.92 16.23
CA PRO A 132 -11.47 -12.97 15.04
C PRO A 132 -11.84 -11.58 14.48
N ILE A 133 -11.22 -10.47 14.90
CA ILE A 133 -11.69 -9.12 14.48
C ILE A 133 -10.67 -8.36 13.61
N PHE A 134 -9.37 -8.68 13.68
CA PHE A 134 -8.35 -7.91 12.94
C PHE A 134 -7.90 -8.56 11.62
N GLY A 135 -8.31 -9.80 11.34
CA GLY A 135 -7.93 -10.55 10.13
C GLY A 135 -9.02 -10.67 9.05
N ILE A 136 -10.24 -10.19 9.34
CA ILE A 136 -11.44 -10.51 8.53
C ILE A 136 -11.55 -9.74 7.21
N SER A 137 -10.88 -8.59 7.06
CA SER A 137 -11.00 -7.77 5.83
C SER A 137 -9.82 -7.92 4.86
N GLY A 138 -8.78 -8.68 5.22
CA GLY A 138 -7.52 -8.72 4.46
C GLY A 138 -7.16 -10.07 3.83
N LYS A 139 -7.89 -11.15 4.12
CA LYS A 139 -7.58 -12.50 3.63
C LYS A 139 -8.64 -13.12 2.73
N LEU A 140 -9.87 -12.62 2.75
CA LEU A 140 -10.89 -12.98 1.78
C LEU A 140 -11.18 -11.68 1.04
N GLY A 141 -10.95 -11.65 -0.28
CA GLY A 141 -11.18 -10.45 -1.10
C GLY A 141 -12.62 -9.91 -1.03
N ARG A 142 -13.55 -10.62 -0.37
CA ARG A 142 -14.93 -10.21 -0.10
C ARG A 142 -15.41 -10.66 1.29
N PRO A 143 -16.37 -9.95 1.93
CA PRO A 143 -16.85 -10.28 3.27
C PRO A 143 -17.53 -11.67 3.31
N LEU A 144 -17.21 -12.50 4.31
CA LEU A 144 -17.79 -13.84 4.52
C LEU A 144 -19.34 -13.90 4.44
N LYS A 145 -20.00 -12.77 4.72
CA LYS A 145 -21.45 -12.59 4.64
C LYS A 145 -21.99 -12.60 3.21
N SER A 146 -21.24 -12.15 2.20
CA SER A 146 -21.65 -12.24 0.79
C SER A 146 -21.61 -13.70 0.33
N LEU A 147 -20.55 -14.44 0.68
CA LEU A 147 -20.41 -15.88 0.39
C LEU A 147 -21.56 -16.70 0.99
N LEU A 148 -21.93 -16.46 2.25
CA LEU A 148 -23.05 -17.15 2.92
C LEU A 148 -24.43 -16.77 2.37
N LYS A 149 -24.59 -15.55 1.87
CA LYS A 149 -25.84 -15.10 1.23
C LYS A 149 -26.00 -15.74 -0.14
N MET A 150 -24.90 -15.87 -0.89
CA MET A 150 -24.86 -16.53 -2.20
C MET A 150 -25.09 -18.03 -2.09
N ASP A 151 -24.61 -18.72 -1.03
CA ASP A 151 -24.97 -20.11 -0.79
C ASP A 151 -26.48 -20.28 -0.61
N LYS A 152 -27.15 -19.38 0.13
CA LYS A 152 -28.62 -19.39 0.24
C LYS A 152 -29.32 -19.12 -1.09
N GLU A 153 -28.91 -18.08 -1.81
CA GLU A 153 -29.45 -17.74 -3.14
C GLU A 153 -29.25 -18.91 -4.12
N TYR A 154 -28.14 -19.64 -4.03
CA TYR A 154 -27.88 -20.88 -4.76
C TYR A 154 -28.78 -22.04 -4.32
N GLN A 155 -28.96 -22.29 -3.02
CA GLN A 155 -29.84 -23.36 -2.53
C GLN A 155 -31.28 -23.13 -2.96
N ASP A 156 -31.71 -21.87 -3.04
CA ASP A 156 -33.05 -21.51 -3.49
C ASP A 156 -33.18 -21.63 -5.02
N PHE A 157 -32.17 -21.20 -5.79
CA PHE A 157 -32.09 -21.47 -7.24
C PHE A 157 -32.10 -22.97 -7.55
N LYS A 158 -31.33 -23.77 -6.80
CA LYS A 158 -31.29 -25.23 -6.91
C LYS A 158 -32.67 -25.85 -6.68
N LYS A 159 -33.40 -25.42 -5.64
CA LYS A 159 -34.77 -25.90 -5.38
C LYS A 159 -35.75 -25.54 -6.48
N GLU A 160 -35.61 -24.39 -7.13
CA GLU A 160 -36.44 -24.00 -8.28
C GLU A 160 -36.06 -24.77 -9.54
N PHE A 161 -34.76 -24.97 -9.80
CA PHE A 161 -34.25 -25.74 -10.93
C PHE A 161 -34.55 -27.24 -10.81
N GLU A 162 -34.45 -27.84 -9.61
CA GLU A 162 -34.84 -29.24 -9.36
C GLU A 162 -36.35 -29.49 -9.52
N LYS A 163 -37.17 -28.44 -9.44
CA LYS A 163 -38.61 -28.46 -9.75
C LYS A 163 -38.91 -28.27 -11.24
N GLY A 164 -37.96 -27.75 -12.02
CA GLY A 164 -38.00 -27.64 -13.49
C GLY A 164 -37.11 -28.70 -14.17
N GLU A 165 -37.10 -28.73 -15.51
CA GLU A 165 -36.45 -29.79 -16.31
C GLU A 165 -34.95 -30.02 -15.98
N LYS A 166 -34.68 -30.91 -15.02
CA LYS A 166 -33.35 -31.49 -14.72
C LYS A 166 -32.61 -32.00 -15.97
N GLY A 167 -33.34 -32.41 -17.01
CA GLY A 167 -32.78 -32.97 -18.24
C GLY A 167 -32.17 -31.95 -19.23
N LEU A 168 -32.29 -30.63 -19.01
CA LEU A 168 -31.76 -29.63 -19.95
C LEU A 168 -30.23 -29.47 -19.87
N ALA A 169 -29.66 -29.49 -18.66
CA ALA A 169 -28.21 -29.40 -18.47
C ALA A 169 -27.49 -30.67 -18.96
N GLU A 170 -28.08 -31.84 -18.68
CA GLU A 170 -27.57 -33.14 -19.11
C GLU A 170 -27.60 -33.30 -20.64
N LYS A 171 -28.73 -32.95 -21.29
CA LYS A 171 -28.84 -32.94 -22.77
C LYS A 171 -27.87 -31.95 -23.44
N TYR A 172 -27.45 -30.89 -22.75
CA TYR A 172 -26.52 -29.92 -23.30
C TYR A 172 -25.06 -30.38 -23.16
N ILE A 173 -24.71 -31.01 -22.03
CA ILE A 173 -23.41 -31.68 -21.85
C ILE A 173 -23.21 -32.77 -22.91
N GLU A 174 -24.27 -33.51 -23.27
CA GLU A 174 -24.22 -34.44 -24.41
C GLU A 174 -23.94 -33.73 -25.75
N LYS A 175 -24.58 -32.59 -26.02
CA LYS A 175 -24.32 -31.79 -27.23
C LYS A 175 -22.93 -31.13 -27.27
N LEU A 176 -22.31 -30.87 -26.12
CA LEU A 176 -20.95 -30.34 -26.03
C LEU A 176 -19.92 -31.43 -26.37
N LYS A 177 -20.16 -32.67 -25.91
CA LYS A 177 -19.35 -33.84 -26.29
C LYS A 177 -19.37 -34.11 -27.80
N GLU A 178 -20.46 -33.74 -28.49
CA GLU A 178 -20.57 -33.83 -29.96
C GLU A 178 -19.76 -32.75 -30.71
N LYS A 179 -19.39 -31.64 -30.06
CA LYS A 179 -18.73 -30.48 -30.69
C LYS A 179 -17.22 -30.37 -30.45
N ASP A 180 -16.62 -31.33 -29.73
CA ASP A 180 -15.20 -31.33 -29.36
C ASP A 180 -14.73 -30.04 -28.64
N ILE A 181 -15.65 -29.40 -27.91
CA ILE A 181 -15.37 -28.24 -27.05
C ILE A 181 -15.30 -28.74 -25.61
N SER A 182 -14.18 -28.51 -24.92
CA SER A 182 -14.04 -28.92 -23.52
C SER A 182 -15.00 -28.13 -22.61
N GLU A 183 -15.48 -28.74 -21.52
CA GLU A 183 -16.33 -28.06 -20.53
C GLU A 183 -15.65 -26.78 -19.97
N GLU A 184 -14.31 -26.77 -19.89
CA GLU A 184 -13.51 -25.66 -19.39
C GLU A 184 -13.46 -24.46 -20.33
N ASP A 185 -13.53 -24.69 -21.64
CA ASP A 185 -13.62 -23.65 -22.65
C ASP A 185 -15.01 -23.03 -22.67
N TYR A 186 -16.07 -23.82 -22.39
CA TYR A 186 -17.43 -23.32 -22.34
C TYR A 186 -17.65 -22.30 -21.21
N ILE A 187 -17.22 -22.60 -19.99
CA ILE A 187 -17.35 -21.65 -18.85
C ILE A 187 -16.59 -20.36 -19.12
N SER A 188 -15.39 -20.47 -19.69
CA SER A 188 -14.58 -19.31 -20.05
C SER A 188 -15.27 -18.45 -21.12
N ASN A 189 -15.84 -19.08 -22.15
CA ASN A 189 -16.63 -18.40 -23.19
C ASN A 189 -17.90 -17.75 -22.63
N LEU A 190 -18.59 -18.43 -21.73
CA LEU A 190 -19.80 -17.88 -21.13
C LEU A 190 -19.49 -16.67 -20.24
N LEU A 191 -18.44 -16.75 -19.42
CA LEU A 191 -17.96 -15.60 -18.66
C LEU A 191 -17.59 -14.44 -19.59
N ARG A 192 -16.90 -14.72 -20.69
CA ARG A 192 -16.56 -13.73 -21.72
C ARG A 192 -17.79 -13.03 -22.27
N ASP A 193 -18.82 -13.77 -22.67
CA ASP A 193 -20.07 -13.18 -23.19
C ASP A 193 -20.76 -12.29 -22.14
N LYS A 194 -20.77 -12.72 -20.87
CA LYS A 194 -21.34 -11.93 -19.77
C LYS A 194 -20.52 -10.69 -19.46
N ILE A 195 -19.19 -10.75 -19.52
CA ILE A 195 -18.30 -9.59 -19.36
C ILE A 195 -18.56 -8.58 -20.49
N ILE A 196 -18.68 -9.04 -21.74
CA ILE A 196 -19.00 -8.19 -22.89
C ILE A 196 -20.36 -7.51 -22.71
N GLN A 197 -21.37 -8.26 -22.24
CA GLN A 197 -22.68 -7.72 -21.94
C GLN A 197 -22.64 -6.67 -20.82
N GLN A 198 -21.85 -6.92 -19.77
CA GLN A 198 -21.72 -6.04 -18.60
C GLN A 198 -20.97 -4.75 -18.93
N LYS A 199 -19.86 -4.83 -19.69
CA LYS A 199 -19.02 -3.66 -19.98
C LYS A 199 -19.71 -2.67 -20.92
N GLY A 200 -20.58 -3.13 -21.82
CA GLY A 200 -21.20 -2.29 -22.85
C GLY A 200 -20.13 -1.60 -23.71
N ASN A 201 -20.11 -0.27 -23.69
CA ASN A 201 -19.12 0.55 -24.40
C ASN A 201 -17.86 0.86 -23.59
N LYS A 202 -17.82 0.47 -22.30
CA LYS A 202 -16.67 0.70 -21.42
C LYS A 202 -15.55 -0.28 -21.74
N LYS A 203 -14.33 0.08 -21.38
CA LYS A 203 -13.17 -0.80 -21.41
C LYS A 203 -13.21 -1.75 -20.21
N SER A 204 -13.24 -3.06 -20.43
CA SER A 204 -13.23 -4.03 -19.33
C SER A 204 -11.80 -4.27 -18.82
N VAL A 205 -11.62 -4.19 -17.51
CA VAL A 205 -10.30 -4.31 -16.87
C VAL A 205 -10.35 -5.36 -15.77
N LEU A 206 -9.47 -6.36 -15.84
CA LEU A 206 -9.25 -7.32 -14.77
C LEU A 206 -8.03 -6.90 -13.95
N VAL A 207 -8.19 -6.69 -12.66
CA VAL A 207 -7.10 -6.37 -11.73
C VAL A 207 -6.83 -7.60 -10.85
N LEU A 208 -5.61 -8.13 -10.90
CA LEU A 208 -5.12 -9.20 -10.03
C LEU A 208 -4.18 -8.58 -9.00
N ASP A 209 -4.71 -8.30 -7.80
CA ASP A 209 -4.00 -7.52 -6.77
C ASP A 209 -3.41 -8.38 -5.64
N ASP A 210 -2.42 -7.83 -4.93
CA ASP A 210 -1.74 -8.46 -3.80
C ASP A 210 -1.09 -9.84 -4.12
N LEU A 211 -0.76 -10.10 -5.39
CA LEU A 211 -0.03 -11.32 -5.79
C LEU A 211 1.33 -11.43 -5.06
N ASP A 212 1.97 -10.30 -4.76
CA ASP A 212 3.25 -10.22 -4.04
C ASP A 212 3.16 -10.55 -2.53
N ARG A 213 1.97 -10.85 -2.01
CA ARG A 213 1.77 -11.35 -0.63
C ARG A 213 1.76 -12.87 -0.52
N ILE A 214 1.73 -13.56 -1.65
CA ILE A 214 1.76 -15.02 -1.75
C ILE A 214 3.20 -15.47 -1.54
N ASP A 215 3.38 -16.65 -0.95
CA ASP A 215 4.71 -17.23 -0.80
C ASP A 215 5.50 -17.22 -2.13
N PRO A 216 6.78 -16.80 -2.10
CA PRO A 216 7.71 -16.83 -3.23
C PRO A 216 7.70 -18.08 -4.12
N GLU A 217 7.41 -19.26 -3.56
CA GLU A 217 7.34 -20.50 -4.31
C GLU A 217 6.05 -20.59 -5.15
N HIS A 218 4.95 -20.08 -4.61
CA HIS A 218 3.61 -20.16 -5.19
C HIS A 218 3.29 -19.00 -6.15
N ILE A 219 3.94 -17.85 -6.03
CA ILE A 219 3.72 -16.70 -6.93
C ILE A 219 4.04 -17.03 -8.39
N PHE A 220 5.17 -17.69 -8.68
CA PHE A 220 5.53 -18.07 -10.05
C PHE A 220 4.63 -19.17 -10.59
N ARG A 221 4.08 -20.03 -9.73
CA ARG A 221 3.11 -21.05 -10.11
C ARG A 221 1.83 -20.38 -10.63
N ILE A 222 1.30 -19.41 -9.88
CA ILE A 222 0.10 -18.65 -10.27
C ILE A 222 0.38 -17.84 -11.54
N LEU A 223 1.52 -17.16 -11.63
CA LEU A 223 1.92 -16.44 -12.84
C LEU A 223 2.01 -17.38 -14.06
N ASN A 224 2.64 -18.55 -13.93
CA ASN A 224 2.73 -19.51 -15.04
C ASN A 224 1.34 -19.98 -15.49
N ILE A 225 0.45 -20.26 -14.54
CA ILE A 225 -0.94 -20.65 -14.83
C ILE A 225 -1.69 -19.52 -15.55
N LEU A 226 -1.55 -18.28 -15.08
CA LEU A 226 -2.11 -17.09 -15.73
C LEU A 226 -1.55 -16.88 -17.14
N SER A 227 -0.27 -17.17 -17.35
CA SER A 227 0.36 -17.01 -18.67
C SER A 227 -0.25 -17.93 -19.74
N ALA A 228 -0.72 -19.12 -19.35
CA ALA A 228 -1.43 -20.03 -20.26
C ALA A 228 -2.81 -19.50 -20.70
N TYR A 229 -3.35 -18.50 -19.99
CA TYR A 229 -4.63 -17.84 -20.31
C TYR A 229 -4.46 -16.60 -21.18
N PHE A 230 -3.22 -16.19 -21.45
CA PHE A 230 -2.88 -15.18 -22.44
C PHE A 230 -2.65 -15.88 -23.78
N GLU A 231 -3.74 -16.21 -24.48
CA GLU A 231 -3.72 -17.04 -25.71
C GLU A 231 -2.94 -16.40 -26.87
N LYS A 232 -2.88 -15.05 -26.95
CA LYS A 232 -2.17 -14.29 -27.99
C LYS A 232 -1.54 -13.00 -27.43
N GLU A 233 -0.78 -12.29 -28.26
CA GLU A 233 -0.12 -11.04 -27.87
C GLU A 233 -1.08 -10.00 -27.26
N HIS A 234 -2.37 -10.00 -27.65
CA HIS A 234 -3.35 -9.02 -27.17
C HIS A 234 -4.68 -9.59 -26.64
N GLU A 235 -4.86 -10.91 -26.59
CA GLU A 235 -6.11 -11.55 -26.17
C GLU A 235 -5.91 -12.39 -24.91
N ASN A 236 -6.89 -12.34 -23.99
CA ASN A 236 -6.99 -13.27 -22.87
C ASN A 236 -8.28 -14.09 -22.99
N LYS A 237 -8.26 -15.30 -22.43
CA LYS A 237 -9.34 -16.29 -22.55
C LYS A 237 -10.69 -15.81 -21.98
N PHE A 238 -10.69 -14.85 -21.06
CA PHE A 238 -11.92 -14.28 -20.48
C PHE A 238 -12.45 -13.06 -21.25
N GLY A 239 -11.71 -12.54 -22.24
CA GLY A 239 -12.13 -11.43 -23.09
C GLY A 239 -12.12 -10.06 -22.41
N PHE A 240 -11.29 -9.85 -21.39
CA PHE A 240 -11.02 -8.51 -20.86
C PHE A 240 -10.23 -7.66 -21.88
N ASP A 241 -10.52 -6.36 -21.97
CA ASP A 241 -9.73 -5.46 -22.82
C ASP A 241 -8.33 -5.20 -22.22
N SER A 242 -8.20 -5.25 -20.89
CA SER A 242 -6.91 -5.16 -20.21
C SER A 242 -6.85 -6.01 -18.95
N VAL A 243 -5.68 -6.57 -18.67
CA VAL A 243 -5.35 -7.31 -17.45
C VAL A 243 -4.20 -6.60 -16.74
N ILE A 244 -4.43 -6.23 -15.48
CA ILE A 244 -3.46 -5.57 -14.62
C ILE A 244 -3.02 -6.57 -13.54
N ILE A 245 -1.73 -6.94 -13.57
CA ILE A 245 -1.08 -7.72 -12.52
C ILE A 245 -0.39 -6.73 -11.58
N VAL A 246 -0.76 -6.75 -10.30
CA VAL A 246 -0.23 -5.81 -9.31
C VAL A 246 0.78 -6.52 -8.41
N GLY A 247 1.96 -5.93 -8.25
CA GLY A 247 3.01 -6.52 -7.42
C GLY A 247 4.21 -5.61 -7.22
N ASP A 248 5.29 -6.16 -6.68
CA ASP A 248 6.59 -5.50 -6.59
C ASP A 248 7.58 -6.18 -7.55
N TYR A 249 7.87 -5.52 -8.66
CA TYR A 249 8.77 -6.02 -9.70
C TYR A 249 10.18 -6.32 -9.16
N SER A 250 10.69 -5.47 -8.25
CA SER A 250 12.03 -5.66 -7.69
C SER A 250 12.05 -6.85 -6.75
N ASN A 251 11.04 -6.98 -5.89
CA ASN A 251 10.92 -8.13 -5.00
C ASN A 251 10.78 -9.45 -5.79
N LEU A 252 9.93 -9.47 -6.83
CA LEU A 252 9.80 -10.61 -7.73
C LEU A 252 11.13 -11.00 -8.38
N LYS A 253 11.90 -10.02 -8.86
CA LYS A 253 13.23 -10.25 -9.43
C LYS A 253 14.17 -10.91 -8.42
N HIS A 254 14.21 -10.40 -7.19
CA HIS A 254 15.05 -10.97 -6.13
C HIS A 254 14.64 -12.40 -5.78
N VAL A 255 13.34 -12.65 -5.64
CA VAL A 255 12.77 -13.96 -5.38
C VAL A 255 13.07 -14.94 -6.54
N PHE A 256 12.98 -14.48 -7.78
CA PHE A 256 13.29 -15.28 -8.97
C PHE A 256 14.75 -15.72 -8.97
N HIS A 257 15.69 -14.79 -8.80
CA HIS A 257 17.13 -15.11 -8.79
C HIS A 257 17.53 -15.96 -7.58
N HIS A 258 16.87 -15.81 -6.44
CA HIS A 258 17.08 -16.70 -5.30
C HIS A 258 16.65 -18.15 -5.63
N LYS A 259 15.53 -18.32 -6.36
CA LYS A 259 14.99 -19.64 -6.71
C LYS A 259 15.71 -20.31 -7.89
N TYR A 260 16.01 -19.55 -8.94
CA TYR A 260 16.52 -20.07 -10.22
C TYR A 260 18.02 -19.77 -10.45
N GLY A 261 18.65 -19.00 -9.56
CA GLY A 261 20.05 -18.60 -9.64
C GLY A 261 20.24 -17.16 -10.14
N PRO A 262 21.39 -16.54 -9.81
CA PRO A 262 21.68 -15.14 -10.15
C PRO A 262 21.75 -14.89 -11.66
N ASP A 263 22.13 -15.90 -12.45
CA ASP A 263 22.29 -15.80 -13.91
C ASP A 263 21.00 -16.12 -14.68
N ALA A 264 19.91 -16.49 -14.00
CA ALA A 264 18.65 -16.79 -14.65
C ALA A 264 18.00 -15.54 -15.25
N ASP A 265 17.46 -15.63 -16.47
CA ASP A 265 16.88 -14.46 -17.16
C ASP A 265 15.48 -14.11 -16.64
N PHE A 266 15.44 -13.25 -15.62
CA PHE A 266 14.19 -12.71 -15.09
C PHE A 266 13.46 -11.83 -16.12
N SER A 267 14.17 -11.09 -16.96
CA SER A 267 13.55 -10.15 -17.91
C SER A 267 12.75 -10.93 -18.95
N GLY A 268 13.37 -11.94 -19.58
CA GLY A 268 12.66 -12.82 -20.52
C GLY A 268 11.50 -13.61 -19.87
N TYR A 269 11.57 -13.90 -18.57
CA TYR A 269 10.45 -14.49 -17.85
C TYR A 269 9.28 -13.50 -17.67
N ILE A 270 9.56 -12.30 -17.16
CA ILE A 270 8.54 -11.34 -16.74
C ILE A 270 7.87 -10.61 -17.91
N ASP A 271 8.54 -10.50 -19.06
CA ASP A 271 8.03 -9.86 -20.28
C ASP A 271 6.70 -10.47 -20.77
N LYS A 272 6.41 -11.72 -20.39
CA LYS A 272 5.14 -12.42 -20.69
C LYS A 272 3.93 -11.77 -20.02
N PHE A 273 4.14 -10.98 -18.97
CA PHE A 273 3.10 -10.45 -18.08
C PHE A 273 2.76 -8.99 -18.33
N PHE A 274 3.37 -8.35 -19.32
CA PHE A 274 2.99 -7.02 -19.80
C PHE A 274 3.11 -6.93 -21.33
N SER A 275 2.53 -5.89 -21.94
CA SER A 275 2.57 -5.69 -23.40
C SER A 275 3.62 -4.67 -23.82
N ILE A 276 3.83 -3.61 -23.02
CA ILE A 276 4.74 -2.52 -23.35
C ILE A 276 5.90 -2.45 -22.36
N ALA A 277 5.58 -2.19 -21.09
CA ALA A 277 6.52 -2.12 -19.99
C ALA A 277 5.78 -2.28 -18.65
N PRO A 278 6.48 -2.54 -17.53
CA PRO A 278 5.90 -2.37 -16.21
C PRO A 278 5.57 -0.89 -15.93
N TYR A 279 4.39 -0.63 -15.38
CA TYR A 279 4.04 0.69 -14.84
C TYR A 279 4.60 0.83 -13.43
N TYR A 280 5.57 1.70 -13.21
CA TYR A 280 6.15 1.93 -11.89
C TYR A 280 5.37 3.02 -11.14
N PHE A 281 4.53 2.59 -10.21
CA PHE A 281 3.76 3.48 -9.37
C PHE A 281 4.67 4.24 -8.41
N ASP A 282 4.63 5.57 -8.52
CA ASP A 282 5.34 6.49 -7.64
C ASP A 282 4.36 7.52 -7.05
N ASN A 283 4.15 7.46 -5.74
CA ASN A 283 3.33 8.41 -5.01
C ASN A 283 4.16 9.40 -4.18
N LYS A 284 5.50 9.46 -4.36
CA LYS A 284 6.37 10.36 -3.56
C LYS A 284 5.91 11.80 -3.62
N LYS A 285 5.55 12.30 -4.80
CA LYS A 285 5.05 13.68 -4.96
C LYS A 285 3.81 13.91 -4.10
N ALA A 286 2.84 13.02 -4.18
CA ALA A 286 1.62 13.08 -3.38
C ALA A 286 1.90 12.98 -1.86
N LEU A 287 2.87 12.15 -1.46
CA LEU A 287 3.31 12.07 -0.07
C LEU A 287 3.96 13.38 0.39
N LEU A 288 4.80 14.00 -0.43
CA LEU A 288 5.41 15.31 -0.13
C LEU A 288 4.33 16.37 0.06
N ASP A 289 3.34 16.42 -0.84
CA ASP A 289 2.23 17.39 -0.78
C ASP A 289 1.33 17.20 0.46
N THR A 290 1.34 16.01 1.08
CA THR A 290 0.54 15.70 2.29
C THR A 290 1.29 15.88 3.61
N VAL A 291 2.62 16.08 3.60
CA VAL A 291 3.42 16.20 4.84
C VAL A 291 2.88 17.29 5.76
N ASP A 292 2.54 18.46 5.22
CA ASP A 292 1.99 19.57 6.00
C ASP A 292 0.65 19.19 6.67
N ASN A 293 -0.20 18.44 5.99
CA ASN A 293 -1.48 18.00 6.52
C ASN A 293 -1.31 16.92 7.59
N ILE A 294 -0.33 16.02 7.41
CA ILE A 294 0.01 15.01 8.41
C ILE A 294 0.48 15.68 9.70
N ILE A 295 1.43 16.62 9.61
CA ILE A 295 1.94 17.35 10.80
C ILE A 295 0.81 18.11 11.50
N LYS A 296 -0.07 18.79 10.76
CA LYS A 296 -1.26 19.48 11.32
C LYS A 296 -2.26 18.54 11.99
N SER A 297 -2.28 17.27 11.61
CA SER A 297 -3.20 16.28 12.18
C SER A 297 -2.80 15.78 13.57
N PHE A 298 -1.58 16.11 14.02
CA PHE A 298 -1.07 15.65 15.31
C PHE A 298 -1.84 16.31 16.44
N LYS A 299 -2.45 15.48 17.31
CA LYS A 299 -3.28 15.97 18.41
C LYS A 299 -2.39 16.59 19.49
N CYS A 300 -2.52 17.89 19.68
CA CYS A 300 -1.90 18.61 20.78
C CYS A 300 -2.97 19.12 21.73
N GLU A 301 -3.03 18.55 22.94
CA GLU A 301 -3.96 19.00 23.99
C GLU A 301 -3.48 20.30 24.67
N ASP A 302 -2.19 20.62 24.55
CA ASP A 302 -1.58 21.81 25.12
C ASP A 302 -1.64 22.99 24.12
N GLN A 303 -2.43 24.01 24.46
CA GLN A 303 -2.58 25.24 23.66
C GLN A 303 -1.26 26.05 23.57
N SER A 304 -0.31 25.85 24.50
CA SER A 304 0.97 26.56 24.47
C SER A 304 1.89 26.11 23.32
N LEU A 305 1.67 24.91 22.77
CA LEU A 305 2.46 24.35 21.67
C LEU A 305 1.90 24.69 20.28
N THR A 306 0.75 25.36 20.18
CA THR A 306 0.14 25.71 18.90
C THR A 306 1.09 26.52 18.01
N GLY A 307 1.90 27.43 18.61
CA GLY A 307 2.93 28.16 17.88
C GLY A 307 4.08 27.28 17.36
N ALA A 308 4.47 26.24 18.11
CA ALA A 308 5.55 25.32 17.74
C ALA A 308 5.17 24.37 16.58
N PHE A 309 3.88 24.07 16.44
CA PHE A 309 3.31 23.33 15.30
C PHE A 309 2.89 24.23 14.12
N GLY A 310 2.92 25.56 14.30
CA GLY A 310 2.64 26.52 13.23
C GLY A 310 3.59 26.38 12.03
N HIS A 311 3.30 27.05 10.91
CA HIS A 311 4.08 26.91 9.67
C HIS A 311 5.58 27.20 9.86
N SER A 312 5.91 28.20 10.68
CA SER A 312 7.28 28.59 11.04
C SER A 312 7.77 27.99 12.36
N GLY A 313 6.98 27.10 12.97
CA GLY A 313 7.26 26.54 14.28
C GLY A 313 8.35 25.47 14.23
N TYR A 314 9.19 25.42 15.28
CA TYR A 314 10.35 24.53 15.30
C TYR A 314 10.01 23.03 15.25
N ILE A 315 8.84 22.60 15.72
CA ILE A 315 8.41 21.20 15.58
C ILE A 315 8.06 20.92 14.12
N ASN A 316 7.31 21.81 13.48
CA ASN A 316 6.93 21.67 12.08
C ASN A 316 8.16 21.64 11.17
N LEU A 317 9.08 22.62 11.31
CA LEU A 317 10.30 22.69 10.51
C LEU A 317 11.17 21.43 10.67
N PHE A 318 11.34 20.94 11.90
CA PHE A 318 12.10 19.72 12.20
C PHE A 318 11.48 18.48 11.55
N LEU A 319 10.18 18.25 11.80
CA LEU A 319 9.48 17.07 11.28
C LEU A 319 9.39 17.10 9.77
N LYS A 320 9.14 18.27 9.18
CA LYS A 320 9.05 18.44 7.73
C LYS A 320 10.37 18.15 7.05
N ASP A 321 11.50 18.65 7.57
CA ASP A 321 12.83 18.32 7.03
C ASP A 321 13.10 16.80 7.04
N ILE A 322 12.83 16.14 8.18
CA ILE A 322 13.03 14.69 8.31
C ILE A 322 12.09 13.91 7.39
N TYR A 323 10.79 14.23 7.37
CA TYR A 323 9.80 13.49 6.59
C TYR A 323 10.01 13.69 5.09
N GLU A 324 10.22 14.91 4.60
CA GLU A 324 10.42 15.18 3.17
C GLU A 324 11.67 14.48 2.64
N ARG A 325 12.78 14.52 3.37
CA ARG A 325 13.99 13.79 2.97
C ARG A 325 13.81 12.28 3.07
N ALA A 326 13.13 11.77 4.10
CA ALA A 326 12.84 10.35 4.21
C ALA A 326 11.96 9.84 3.05
N ILE A 327 10.96 10.63 2.63
CA ILE A 327 10.13 10.35 1.45
C ILE A 327 10.99 10.40 0.18
N GLY A 328 11.84 11.44 0.06
CA GLY A 328 12.76 11.60 -1.07
C GLY A 328 13.73 10.42 -1.24
N CYS A 329 14.24 9.89 -0.13
CA CYS A 329 15.06 8.67 -0.08
C CYS A 329 14.27 7.38 -0.34
N GLY A 330 12.93 7.41 -0.29
CA GLY A 330 12.08 6.23 -0.39
C GLY A 330 12.25 5.25 0.79
N ILE A 331 12.61 5.76 1.98
CA ILE A 331 12.84 4.94 3.19
C ILE A 331 11.70 5.03 4.21
N ILE A 332 10.69 5.86 3.95
CA ILE A 332 9.45 5.92 4.72
C ILE A 332 8.24 5.85 3.78
N ASN A 333 7.17 5.19 4.21
CA ASN A 333 5.87 5.20 3.52
C ASN A 333 4.79 5.92 4.33
N LEU A 334 3.60 6.12 3.74
CA LEU A 334 2.48 6.79 4.41
C LEU A 334 2.10 6.12 5.73
N ARG A 335 2.08 4.78 5.78
CA ARG A 335 1.68 4.04 6.99
C ARG A 335 2.60 4.38 8.15
N GLU A 336 3.90 4.49 7.90
CA GLU A 336 4.88 4.92 8.90
C GLU A 336 4.68 6.39 9.30
N LEU A 337 4.46 7.30 8.34
CA LEU A 337 4.18 8.71 8.63
C LEU A 337 2.93 8.88 9.52
N LEU A 338 1.86 8.14 9.23
CA LEU A 338 0.61 8.16 10.00
C LEU A 338 0.71 7.51 11.38
N LYS A 339 1.81 6.77 11.69
CA LYS A 339 2.04 6.35 13.09
C LYS A 339 2.25 7.55 13.97
N GLY A 340 2.99 8.56 13.49
CA GLY A 340 3.24 9.81 14.23
C GLY A 340 1.96 10.49 14.72
N SER A 341 0.88 10.48 13.92
CA SER A 341 -0.40 11.10 14.30
C SER A 341 -1.14 10.38 15.42
N ARG A 342 -0.73 9.15 15.74
CA ARG A 342 -1.25 8.37 16.88
C ARG A 342 -0.48 8.63 18.17
N TYR A 343 0.63 9.34 18.08
CA TYR A 343 1.40 9.73 19.26
C TYR A 343 0.54 10.65 20.13
N GLN A 344 0.11 10.12 21.28
CA GLN A 344 -0.54 10.94 22.30
C GLN A 344 0.57 11.67 23.07
N LEU A 345 0.52 12.99 23.08
CA LEU A 345 1.40 13.82 23.89
C LEU A 345 0.97 13.73 25.37
N THR A 346 1.12 12.57 26.00
CA THR A 346 0.66 12.31 27.38
C THR A 346 1.52 12.98 28.47
N GLU A 347 2.51 13.80 28.10
CA GLU A 347 3.51 14.38 29.02
C GLU A 347 3.37 15.89 29.25
N LEU A 348 2.26 16.51 28.86
CA LEU A 348 2.02 17.94 29.11
C LEU A 348 0.91 18.12 30.15
N LYS A 349 1.13 17.63 31.37
CA LYS A 349 0.23 17.98 32.48
C LYS A 349 0.27 19.50 32.68
N LYS A 350 -0.90 20.14 32.66
CA LYS A 350 -1.12 21.54 33.07
C LYS A 350 -0.49 21.75 34.46
N GLY A 351 0.44 22.71 34.59
CA GLY A 351 0.88 23.19 35.91
C GLY A 351 2.39 23.33 36.16
N GLY A 352 3.24 23.43 35.14
CA GLY A 352 4.69 23.65 35.33
C GLY A 352 5.27 24.66 34.35
N TYR A 353 4.60 25.81 34.17
CA TYR A 353 5.03 26.83 33.22
C TYR A 353 5.09 28.19 33.91
N TYR A 354 6.25 28.85 33.83
CA TYR A 354 6.37 30.29 34.04
C TYR A 354 6.09 31.01 32.72
N GLU A 355 5.31 32.09 32.78
CA GLU A 355 4.89 32.94 31.66
C GLU A 355 6.03 33.77 31.04
N GLU A 356 7.26 33.26 30.96
CA GLU A 356 8.29 33.88 30.12
C GLU A 356 8.37 33.15 28.77
N ALA A 357 7.85 33.84 27.77
CA ALA A 357 7.79 33.37 26.41
C ALA A 357 9.23 33.14 25.88
N PHE A 358 9.56 31.86 25.62
CA PHE A 358 10.64 31.38 24.73
C PHE A 358 12.09 31.24 25.22
N SER A 359 12.49 31.50 26.47
CA SER A 359 13.90 31.26 26.87
C SER A 359 14.24 29.82 27.27
N ASP A 360 13.36 29.08 27.97
CA ASP A 360 13.71 27.75 28.54
C ASP A 360 12.94 26.55 27.97
N ASN A 361 12.07 26.76 26.99
CA ASN A 361 11.27 25.67 26.40
C ASN A 361 11.88 25.05 25.13
N ALA A 362 13.00 25.57 24.63
CA ALA A 362 13.60 25.14 23.37
C ALA A 362 13.98 23.65 23.38
N GLN A 363 14.63 23.17 24.45
CA GLN A 363 14.99 21.77 24.60
C GLN A 363 13.77 20.85 24.68
N LYS A 364 12.74 21.26 25.42
CA LYS A 364 11.48 20.50 25.52
C LYS A 364 10.75 20.38 24.18
N ILE A 365 10.65 21.49 23.44
CA ILE A 365 10.06 21.52 22.10
C ILE A 365 10.81 20.58 21.15
N PHE A 366 12.15 20.61 21.22
CA PHE A 366 13.01 19.73 20.43
C PHE A 366 12.81 18.24 20.81
N ASP A 367 12.78 17.93 22.11
CA ASP A 367 12.57 16.56 22.60
C ASP A 367 11.21 15.99 22.17
N ILE A 368 10.17 16.83 22.15
CA ILE A 368 8.86 16.46 21.62
C ILE A 368 8.96 16.12 20.13
N ALA A 369 9.62 16.96 19.33
CA ALA A 369 9.79 16.72 17.90
C ALA A 369 10.56 15.40 17.65
N VAL A 370 11.62 15.14 18.42
CA VAL A 370 12.40 13.90 18.38
C VAL A 370 11.54 12.68 18.74
N LYS A 371 10.72 12.75 19.80
CA LYS A 371 9.81 11.67 20.21
C LYS A 371 8.76 11.35 19.13
N ILE A 372 8.19 12.38 18.50
CA ILE A 372 7.24 12.21 17.38
C ILE A 372 7.93 11.52 16.20
N ALA A 373 9.14 11.94 15.86
CA ALA A 373 9.94 11.29 14.82
C ALA A 373 10.19 9.81 15.17
N ILE A 374 10.68 9.51 16.38
CA ILE A 374 10.91 8.12 16.84
C ILE A 374 9.65 7.26 16.69
N HIS A 375 8.49 7.79 17.09
CA HIS A 375 7.23 7.07 16.99
C HIS A 375 6.81 6.81 15.53
N SER A 376 7.03 7.78 14.65
CA SER A 376 6.76 7.66 13.20
C SER A 376 7.62 6.56 12.57
N PHE A 377 8.89 6.49 12.97
CA PHE A 377 9.86 5.49 12.51
C PHE A 377 9.86 4.21 13.36
N SER A 378 8.81 3.98 14.18
CA SER A 378 8.58 2.83 15.06
C SER A 378 9.49 2.75 16.30
N ASN A 379 10.80 2.97 16.18
CA ASN A 379 11.72 2.96 17.33
C ASN A 379 13.01 3.77 17.06
N MET A 380 13.81 3.97 18.12
CA MET A 380 15.06 4.74 18.08
C MET A 380 16.08 4.16 17.10
N ASP A 381 16.33 2.85 17.16
CA ASP A 381 17.35 2.20 16.33
C ASP A 381 17.03 2.34 14.83
N THR A 382 15.74 2.19 14.49
CA THR A 382 15.24 2.36 13.12
C THR A 382 15.37 3.79 12.64
N LEU A 383 15.05 4.79 13.49
CA LEU A 383 15.23 6.20 13.17
C LEU A 383 16.71 6.51 12.95
N SER A 384 17.59 6.18 13.90
CA SER A 384 19.03 6.46 13.81
C SER A 384 19.65 5.86 12.54
N GLY A 385 19.33 4.60 12.20
CA GLY A 385 19.81 3.97 10.97
C GLY A 385 19.28 4.65 9.69
N LYS A 386 18.05 5.17 9.70
CA LYS A 386 17.47 5.91 8.57
C LYS A 386 18.02 7.34 8.45
N LEU A 387 18.34 8.01 9.56
CA LEU A 387 18.94 9.35 9.58
C LEU A 387 20.30 9.40 8.86
N VAL A 388 21.11 8.34 8.96
CA VAL A 388 22.37 8.21 8.20
C VAL A 388 22.14 8.32 6.70
N LYS A 389 21.06 7.73 6.18
CA LYS A 389 20.70 7.81 4.76
C LYS A 389 20.14 9.18 4.39
N ILE A 390 19.34 9.78 5.28
CA ILE A 390 18.70 11.09 5.09
C ILE A 390 19.73 12.22 5.01
N LYS A 391 20.78 12.17 5.85
CA LYS A 391 21.85 13.17 5.93
C LYS A 391 22.41 13.58 4.56
N HIS A 392 22.60 12.60 3.68
CA HIS A 392 23.23 12.77 2.37
C HIS A 392 22.24 13.09 1.24
N TYR A 393 20.94 13.18 1.54
CA TYR A 393 19.92 13.46 0.54
C TYR A 393 19.63 14.95 0.47
N ASP A 394 19.74 15.53 -0.73
CA ASP A 394 19.40 16.93 -0.99
C ASP A 394 18.02 17.05 -1.65
N LEU A 395 17.16 17.88 -1.04
CA LEU A 395 15.85 18.19 -1.57
C LEU A 395 16.00 19.06 -2.82
N LYS A 396 15.47 18.60 -3.96
CA LYS A 396 15.54 19.32 -5.25
C LYS A 396 14.74 20.63 -5.28
N ARG A 397 13.91 20.90 -4.26
CA ARG A 397 12.94 22.01 -4.21
C ARG A 397 12.73 22.52 -2.79
N ASP A 398 13.78 22.97 -2.11
CA ASP A 398 13.54 23.69 -0.86
C ASP A 398 14.22 25.07 -0.85
N ASN A 399 13.40 26.11 -1.01
CA ASN A 399 13.80 27.49 -0.74
C ASN A 399 13.64 27.83 0.75
N ARG A 400 13.15 26.91 1.60
CA ARG A 400 13.02 27.14 3.04
C ARG A 400 14.37 26.90 3.70
N ARG A 401 14.74 27.86 4.55
CA ARG A 401 15.94 27.75 5.38
C ARG A 401 15.57 27.01 6.66
N ILE A 402 16.00 25.75 6.77
CA ILE A 402 15.91 25.01 8.03
C ILE A 402 16.94 25.59 9.02
N PRO A 403 16.54 25.95 10.25
CA PRO A 403 17.44 26.58 11.22
C PRO A 403 18.32 25.54 11.92
N TYR A 404 19.20 24.85 11.18
CA TYR A 404 20.06 23.79 11.72
C TYR A 404 20.91 24.26 12.91
N GLU A 405 21.47 25.46 12.82
CA GLU A 405 22.26 26.11 13.88
C GLU A 405 21.50 26.22 15.22
N TYR A 406 20.20 26.48 15.17
CA TYR A 406 19.34 26.53 16.36
C TYR A 406 19.17 25.14 16.99
N TYR A 407 18.91 24.10 16.19
CA TYR A 407 18.80 22.75 16.72
C TYR A 407 20.14 22.24 17.26
N ILE A 408 21.25 22.59 16.59
CA ILE A 408 22.60 22.27 17.07
C ILE A 408 22.83 22.92 18.44
N SER A 409 22.51 24.20 18.62
CA SER A 409 22.74 24.88 19.90
C SER A 409 21.98 24.23 21.07
N ILE A 410 20.78 23.71 20.81
CA ILE A 410 20.00 22.92 21.79
C ILE A 410 20.70 21.61 22.16
N MET A 411 21.31 20.91 21.18
CA MET A 411 21.91 19.59 21.39
C MET A 411 23.31 19.64 22.02
N LEU A 412 24.04 20.76 21.95
CA LEU A 412 25.42 20.87 22.46
C LEU A 412 25.50 20.53 23.96
N ARG A 413 24.78 21.26 24.81
CA ARG A 413 24.86 21.07 26.28
C ARG A 413 24.47 19.65 26.72
N PRO A 414 23.36 19.05 26.26
CA PRO A 414 22.98 17.68 26.64
C PRO A 414 24.01 16.62 26.22
N LEU A 415 24.77 16.88 25.16
CA LEU A 415 25.87 16.04 24.69
C LEU A 415 27.21 16.33 25.39
N GLY A 416 27.22 17.22 26.40
CA GLY A 416 28.42 17.58 27.15
C GLY A 416 29.36 18.54 26.41
N LEU A 417 28.84 19.25 25.40
CA LEU A 417 29.60 20.21 24.60
C LEU A 417 29.25 21.63 25.02
N ASN A 418 30.27 22.47 25.14
CA ASN A 418 30.10 23.88 25.50
C ASN A 418 30.03 24.75 24.26
N ILE A 419 29.23 25.82 24.35
CA ILE A 419 29.27 26.94 23.42
C ILE A 419 30.43 27.85 23.91
N PRO A 420 31.38 28.24 23.03
CA PRO A 420 32.46 29.15 23.41
C PRO A 420 31.93 30.47 24.01
N ASP A 421 32.66 31.05 24.96
CA ASP A 421 32.24 32.31 25.60
C ASP A 421 32.37 33.52 24.66
N GLU A 422 33.36 33.48 23.78
CA GLU A 422 33.67 34.53 22.80
C GLU A 422 33.39 34.07 21.36
N GLU A 423 32.94 34.99 20.51
CA GLU A 423 32.69 34.73 19.08
C GLU A 423 33.96 34.40 18.29
N THR A 424 35.13 34.83 18.77
CA THR A 424 36.44 34.55 18.15
C THR A 424 36.94 33.13 18.38
N ILE A 425 36.42 32.45 19.42
CA ILE A 425 36.88 31.14 19.84
C ILE A 425 36.15 30.06 19.03
N LEU A 426 36.93 29.20 18.40
CA LEU A 426 36.45 28.11 17.59
C LEU A 426 36.49 26.80 18.39
N ALA A 427 35.32 26.24 18.64
CA ALA A 427 35.17 24.88 19.17
C ALA A 427 35.13 23.85 18.03
N SER A 428 35.36 22.59 18.37
CA SER A 428 35.32 21.49 17.42
C SER A 428 34.58 20.30 18.03
N TRP A 429 33.77 19.65 17.20
CA TRP A 429 33.14 18.37 17.52
C TRP A 429 33.29 17.45 16.32
N ARG A 430 34.01 16.34 16.50
CA ARG A 430 34.49 15.50 15.39
C ARG A 430 35.25 16.34 14.35
N ASN A 431 34.84 16.30 13.10
CA ASN A 431 35.38 17.08 11.99
C ASN A 431 34.69 18.45 11.81
N TYR A 432 33.67 18.77 12.61
CA TYR A 432 32.92 20.01 12.51
C TYR A 432 33.50 21.09 13.42
N LYS A 433 33.44 22.33 12.94
CA LYS A 433 33.94 23.51 13.62
C LYS A 433 32.81 24.49 13.82
N TYR A 434 32.68 25.03 15.03
CA TYR A 434 31.61 25.96 15.36
C TYR A 434 32.10 27.03 16.34
N ARG A 435 31.43 28.18 16.31
CA ARG A 435 31.69 29.30 17.22
C ARG A 435 30.38 29.89 17.72
N LYS A 436 30.46 30.71 18.75
CA LYS A 436 29.31 31.51 19.21
C LYS A 436 28.94 32.54 18.14
N GLU A 437 27.65 32.68 17.88
CA GLU A 437 27.11 33.74 17.01
C GLU A 437 26.32 34.79 17.78
N ASN A 438 25.58 34.35 18.81
CA ASN A 438 24.86 35.23 19.72
C ASN A 438 24.74 34.55 21.08
N ARG A 439 23.97 35.14 22.01
CA ARG A 439 23.86 34.64 23.40
C ARG A 439 23.50 33.15 23.51
N PHE A 440 22.75 32.59 22.55
CA PHE A 440 22.28 31.20 22.58
C PHE A 440 22.48 30.44 21.26
N GLY A 441 23.10 31.06 20.27
CA GLY A 441 23.25 30.58 18.90
C GLY A 441 24.69 30.25 18.56
N VAL A 442 24.86 29.29 17.66
CA VAL A 442 26.16 28.89 17.13
C VAL A 442 26.19 29.05 15.63
N LYS A 443 27.36 29.39 15.10
CA LYS A 443 27.63 29.42 13.67
C LYS A 443 28.54 28.26 13.29
N ILE A 444 28.16 27.52 12.25
CA ILE A 444 28.95 26.38 11.75
C ILE A 444 29.86 26.85 10.61
N GLU A 445 31.12 26.45 10.64
CA GLU A 445 32.06 26.76 9.57
C GLU A 445 31.92 25.79 8.39
N GLY A 446 32.10 26.30 7.17
CA GLY A 446 32.23 25.48 5.97
C GLY A 446 30.94 24.92 5.37
N ASN A 447 29.77 25.51 5.67
CA ASN A 447 28.44 25.08 5.18
C ASN A 447 28.13 23.61 5.52
N GLN A 448 28.52 23.17 6.72
CA GLN A 448 28.32 21.79 7.20
C GLN A 448 27.22 21.67 8.25
N GLU A 449 26.36 22.69 8.38
CA GLU A 449 25.32 22.75 9.41
C GLU A 449 24.33 21.58 9.31
N LYS A 450 23.97 21.16 8.10
CA LYS A 450 23.10 20.01 7.88
C LYS A 450 23.78 18.72 8.32
N GLU A 451 25.00 18.46 7.86
CA GLU A 451 25.74 17.25 8.21
C GLU A 451 25.97 17.14 9.72
N MET A 452 26.37 18.24 10.35
CA MET A 452 26.57 18.32 11.80
C MET A 452 25.26 18.09 12.55
N PHE A 453 24.17 18.73 12.13
CA PHE A 453 22.86 18.53 12.73
C PHE A 453 22.45 17.05 12.75
N TYR A 454 22.54 16.35 11.62
CA TYR A 454 22.15 14.94 11.55
C TYR A 454 23.06 14.05 12.39
N ASP A 455 24.38 14.29 12.39
CA ASP A 455 25.31 13.50 13.21
C ASP A 455 25.06 13.71 14.71
N MET A 456 24.79 14.95 15.12
CA MET A 456 24.45 15.27 16.51
C MET A 456 23.09 14.69 16.89
N LEU A 457 22.10 14.74 16.01
CA LEU A 457 20.77 14.18 16.26
C LEU A 457 20.84 12.66 16.48
N ILE A 458 21.64 11.96 15.67
CA ILE A 458 21.88 10.52 15.86
C ILE A 458 22.51 10.24 17.23
N GLU A 459 23.55 11.01 17.59
CA GLU A 459 24.20 10.88 18.91
C GLU A 459 23.22 11.17 20.06
N TYR A 460 22.42 12.22 19.92
CA TYR A 460 21.40 12.66 20.89
C TYR A 460 20.33 11.59 21.14
N ILE A 461 19.86 10.94 20.07
CA ILE A 461 18.89 9.83 20.14
C ILE A 461 19.54 8.60 20.77
N ASN A 462 20.74 8.21 20.33
CA ASN A 462 21.43 7.01 20.81
C ASN A 462 21.78 7.12 22.30
N GLN A 463 22.18 8.31 22.78
CA GLN A 463 22.41 8.57 24.20
C GLN A 463 21.12 8.85 25.01
N ARG A 464 19.94 8.72 24.38
CA ARG A 464 18.61 8.90 25.00
C ARG A 464 18.41 10.27 25.67
N LYS A 465 19.04 11.32 25.15
CA LYS A 465 18.98 12.67 25.73
C LYS A 465 17.59 13.31 25.69
N HIS A 466 16.73 12.82 24.81
CA HIS A 466 15.32 13.21 24.68
C HIS A 466 14.40 12.62 25.77
N ILE A 467 14.87 11.68 26.59
CA ILE A 467 14.09 11.08 27.67
C ILE A 467 14.38 11.86 28.95
N LYS A 468 13.35 12.53 29.48
CA LYS A 468 13.39 13.28 30.74
C LYS A 468 12.32 12.71 31.68
N TYR A 469 12.71 12.41 32.92
CA TYR A 469 11.84 11.74 33.89
C TYR A 469 11.04 12.72 34.77
N ASP A 470 11.42 13.99 34.80
CA ASP A 470 10.75 15.09 35.52
C ASP A 470 10.95 16.44 34.79
N SER A 471 10.14 17.45 35.14
CA SER A 471 10.24 18.81 34.56
C SER A 471 11.56 19.49 34.91
N TRP A 472 12.10 19.20 36.11
CA TRP A 472 13.38 19.72 36.60
C TRP A 472 14.59 19.22 35.80
N ALA A 473 14.47 18.14 35.02
CA ALA A 473 15.53 17.68 34.12
C ALA A 473 15.70 18.54 32.85
N TYR A 474 14.85 19.55 32.64
CA TYR A 474 15.04 20.60 31.65
C TYR A 474 15.74 21.84 32.22
N GLU A 475 15.79 21.98 33.55
CA GLU A 475 16.41 23.13 34.24
C GLU A 475 17.91 22.92 34.55
N ARG A 476 18.46 21.73 34.26
CA ARG A 476 19.85 21.36 34.52
C ARG A 476 20.70 21.28 33.26
#